data_AF-A0A7C2LUT8-F1
#
_entry.id   AF-A0A7C2LUT8-F1
#
_cell.length_a   1.000
_cell.length_b   1.000
_cell.length_c   1.000
_cell.angle_alpha   90.00
_cell.angle_beta   90.00
_cell.angle_gamma   90.00
#
_symmetry.space_group_name_H-M   'P 1'
#
loop_
_entity.id
_entity.type
_entity.pdbx_description
1 polymer ?
#
loop_
_entity_poly.entity_id
_entity_poly.type
_entity_poly.pdbx_seq_one_letter_code
_entity_poly.pdbx_strand_id
1 'polypeptide(L)'
;MSKVLRPSDRAAMAGIIDPDAYAANTYTTGWINMGKFERLMAIIMAGDLGTNATVDAKLQQAKDSGGTGAKDITGKAITQLTQAGSDDNKQAIINLRSEELDVSGGFTHARLSMTVGTATSDAGAVVLGFDARYAPGSDSDLASVDEIVG
;
A
#
# COMPACT_ATOMS: atom_id res chain seq x y z
N MET A 1 30.10 11.15 -14.77
CA MET A 1 29.25 12.05 -13.98
C MET A 1 28.17 11.18 -13.36
N SER A 2 28.16 10.99 -12.04
CA SER A 2 27.15 10.16 -11.38
C SER A 2 25.79 10.81 -11.62
N LYS A 3 24.88 10.11 -12.31
CA LYS A 3 23.52 10.61 -12.56
C LYS A 3 22.84 10.71 -11.19
N VAL A 4 22.55 11.92 -10.73
CA VAL A 4 21.78 12.12 -9.50
C VAL A 4 20.41 11.48 -9.72
N LEU A 5 20.09 10.44 -8.95
CA LEU A 5 18.80 9.76 -9.02
C LEU A 5 17.67 10.74 -8.66
N ARG A 6 16.68 10.90 -9.55
CA ARG A 6 15.48 11.69 -9.27
C ARG A 6 14.67 11.03 -8.15
N PRO A 7 13.83 11.77 -7.41
CA PRO A 7 12.95 11.17 -6.40
C PRO A 7 12.10 10.01 -6.95
N SER A 8 11.54 10.15 -8.16
CA SER A 8 10.77 9.10 -8.85
C SER A 8 11.63 7.90 -9.27
N ASP A 9 12.94 8.08 -9.45
CA ASP A 9 13.86 6.95 -9.68
C ASP A 9 14.18 6.19 -8.38
N ARG A 10 13.84 6.75 -7.21
CA ARG A 10 14.05 6.14 -5.89
C ARG A 10 12.79 5.50 -5.31
N ALA A 11 11.62 6.06 -5.64
CA ALA A 11 10.33 5.65 -5.12
C ALA A 11 9.40 5.31 -6.27
N ALA A 12 9.20 4.01 -6.49
CA ALA A 12 8.27 3.50 -7.48
C ALA A 12 6.83 3.53 -6.97
N MET A 13 5.87 3.89 -7.80
CA MET A 13 4.45 3.63 -7.57
C MET A 13 4.19 2.13 -7.72
N ALA A 14 4.21 1.38 -6.62
CA ALA A 14 4.08 -0.08 -6.63
C ALA A 14 2.63 -0.57 -6.47
N GLY A 15 1.76 0.25 -5.86
CA GLY A 15 0.36 -0.09 -5.62
C GLY A 15 -0.49 1.17 -5.45
N ILE A 16 -1.78 1.08 -5.81
CA ILE A 16 -2.76 2.14 -5.66
C ILE A 16 -4.10 1.52 -5.25
N ILE A 17 -4.78 2.17 -4.31
CA ILE A 17 -6.23 2.11 -4.12
C ILE A 17 -6.70 3.51 -4.51
N ASP A 18 -7.43 3.61 -5.62
CA ASP A 18 -7.78 4.90 -6.21
C ASP A 18 -8.60 5.73 -5.21
N PRO A 19 -8.46 7.07 -5.19
CA PRO A 19 -9.32 7.90 -4.35
C PRO A 19 -10.78 7.79 -4.77
N ASP A 20 -11.66 7.43 -3.84
CA ASP A 20 -13.10 7.32 -4.08
C ASP A 20 -13.91 7.47 -2.77
N ALA A 21 -15.22 7.65 -2.90
CA ALA A 21 -16.19 7.55 -1.82
C ALA A 21 -16.57 6.08 -1.59
N TYR A 22 -15.74 5.40 -0.79
CA TYR A 22 -15.84 3.97 -0.58
C TYR A 22 -16.99 3.59 0.37
N ALA A 23 -17.90 2.75 -0.10
CA ALA A 23 -18.89 2.09 0.76
C ALA A 23 -18.25 0.96 1.58
N ALA A 24 -18.98 0.43 2.57
CA ALA A 24 -18.53 -0.65 3.44
C ALA A 24 -18.08 -1.90 2.65
N ASN A 25 -16.77 -2.10 2.53
CA ASN A 25 -16.14 -3.23 1.85
C ASN A 25 -14.63 -3.24 2.14
N THR A 26 -13.96 -4.30 1.71
CA THR A 26 -12.51 -4.37 1.63
C THR A 26 -12.04 -4.06 0.20
N TYR A 27 -11.14 -3.08 0.09
CA TYR A 27 -10.48 -2.67 -1.14
C TYR A 27 -8.99 -2.98 -1.03
N THR A 28 -8.39 -3.50 -2.10
CA THR A 28 -7.00 -3.95 -2.07
C THR A 28 -6.24 -3.47 -3.28
N THR A 29 -4.95 -3.20 -3.11
CA THR A 29 -4.05 -3.10 -4.27
C THR A 29 -3.91 -4.47 -4.95
N GLY A 30 -3.29 -4.47 -6.14
CA GLY A 30 -2.71 -5.70 -6.69
C GLY A 30 -1.61 -6.29 -5.79
N TRP A 31 -1.22 -7.54 -6.07
CA TRP A 31 -0.07 -8.18 -5.42
C TRP A 31 1.25 -7.63 -5.96
N ILE A 32 2.06 -7.10 -5.06
CA ILE A 32 3.35 -6.46 -5.33
C ILE A 32 4.44 -7.50 -5.10
N ASN A 33 5.26 -7.77 -6.12
CA ASN A 33 6.40 -8.68 -6.01
C ASN A 33 7.55 -8.02 -5.23
N MET A 34 7.82 -8.50 -4.02
CA MET A 34 8.91 -8.00 -3.15
C MET A 34 10.30 -8.41 -3.65
N GLY A 35 10.40 -9.28 -4.65
CA GLY A 35 11.65 -9.49 -5.38
C GLY A 35 12.12 -8.22 -6.10
N LYS A 36 11.23 -7.27 -6.41
CA LYS A 36 11.59 -6.01 -7.08
C LYS A 36 12.12 -4.94 -6.11
N PHE A 37 11.69 -4.95 -4.85
CA PHE A 37 11.90 -3.88 -3.87
C PHE A 37 12.41 -4.45 -2.54
N GLU A 38 13.36 -3.79 -1.87
CA GLU A 38 13.72 -4.17 -0.49
C GLU A 38 12.69 -3.65 0.51
N ARG A 39 12.03 -2.52 0.22
CA ARG A 39 11.12 -1.85 1.14
C ARG A 39 9.87 -1.34 0.45
N LEU A 40 8.74 -1.41 1.13
CA LEU A 40 7.51 -0.73 0.77
C LEU A 40 7.09 0.26 1.87
N MET A 41 6.46 1.35 1.45
CA MET A 41 5.72 2.26 2.33
C MET A 41 4.30 2.40 1.78
N ALA A 42 3.32 1.91 2.54
CA ALA A 42 1.91 2.15 2.26
C ALA A 42 1.46 3.42 3.00
N ILE A 43 0.85 4.35 2.27
CA ILE A 43 0.23 5.56 2.82
C ILE A 43 -1.27 5.45 2.55
N ILE A 44 -2.04 5.40 3.62
CA ILE A 44 -3.50 5.39 3.61
C ILE A 44 -3.96 6.80 3.95
N MET A 45 -4.87 7.34 3.16
CA MET A 45 -5.43 8.69 3.32
C MET A 45 -6.93 8.56 3.54
N ALA A 46 -7.38 8.91 4.75
CA ALA A 46 -8.79 9.06 5.07
C ALA A 46 -9.19 10.53 4.83
N GLY A 47 -10.25 10.74 4.06
CA GLY A 47 -10.90 12.02 3.84
C GLY A 47 -12.04 12.23 4.84
N ASP A 48 -13.22 12.63 4.35
CA ASP A 48 -14.43 12.70 5.17
C ASP A 48 -14.91 11.28 5.51
N LEU A 49 -15.10 11.00 6.80
CA LEU A 49 -15.67 9.74 7.25
C LEU A 49 -17.14 9.98 7.62
N GLY A 50 -18.04 9.17 7.05
CA GLY A 50 -19.45 9.22 7.42
C GLY A 50 -19.66 8.96 8.92
N THR A 51 -20.81 9.37 9.46
CA THR A 51 -21.10 9.18 10.89
C THR A 51 -20.96 7.70 11.30
N ASN A 52 -20.16 7.45 12.34
CA ASN A 52 -19.78 6.10 12.83
C ASN A 52 -18.92 5.26 11.85
N ALA A 53 -18.38 5.84 10.78
CA ALA A 53 -17.48 5.15 9.87
C ALA A 53 -16.18 4.75 10.56
N THR A 54 -15.61 3.67 10.05
CA THR A 54 -14.31 3.17 10.42
C THR A 54 -13.50 2.84 9.18
N VAL A 55 -12.18 3.08 9.24
CA VAL A 55 -11.23 2.68 8.21
C VAL A 55 -10.12 1.87 8.87
N ASP A 56 -9.98 0.62 8.44
CA ASP A 56 -8.89 -0.27 8.81
C ASP A 56 -7.95 -0.45 7.63
N ALA A 57 -6.66 -0.63 7.90
CA ALA A 57 -5.70 -0.96 6.87
C ALA A 57 -4.61 -1.89 7.36
N LYS A 58 -4.17 -2.79 6.49
CA LYS A 58 -3.11 -3.76 6.81
C LYS A 58 -2.38 -4.22 5.57
N LEU A 59 -1.16 -4.71 5.76
CA LEU A 59 -0.42 -5.41 4.72
C LEU A 59 -0.68 -6.91 4.80
N GLN A 60 -0.90 -7.50 3.65
CA GLN A 60 -1.04 -8.95 3.47
C GLN A 60 0.10 -9.47 2.62
N GLN A 61 0.39 -10.76 2.73
CA GLN A 61 1.41 -11.46 1.96
C GLN A 61 0.83 -12.66 1.22
N ALA A 62 1.42 -13.00 0.07
CA ALA A 62 1.09 -14.19 -0.72
C ALA A 62 2.34 -14.86 -1.31
N LYS A 63 2.19 -16.11 -1.74
CA LYS A 63 3.26 -16.89 -2.38
C LYS A 63 3.48 -16.53 -3.85
N ASP A 64 2.46 -15.96 -4.49
CA ASP A 64 2.47 -15.60 -5.89
C ASP A 64 1.56 -14.39 -6.18
N SER A 65 1.51 -13.97 -7.44
CA SER A 65 0.68 -12.88 -7.93
C SER A 65 -0.82 -13.22 -7.98
N GLY A 66 -1.20 -14.48 -7.78
CA GLY A 66 -2.58 -14.94 -7.68
C GLY A 66 -3.15 -14.87 -6.27
N GLY A 67 -2.32 -14.60 -5.27
CA GLY A 67 -2.73 -14.55 -3.86
C GLY A 67 -2.72 -15.90 -3.17
N THR A 68 -2.00 -16.90 -3.69
CA THR A 68 -1.95 -18.22 -3.06
C THR A 68 -1.44 -18.14 -1.63
N GLY A 69 -2.23 -18.70 -0.70
CA GLY A 69 -1.91 -18.71 0.72
C GLY A 69 -1.99 -17.35 1.40
N ALA A 70 -2.72 -16.38 0.82
CA ALA A 70 -2.84 -15.03 1.34
C ALA A 70 -3.12 -14.99 2.84
N LYS A 71 -2.31 -14.24 3.58
CA LYS A 71 -2.47 -14.00 5.01
C LYS A 71 -2.00 -12.61 5.40
N ASP A 72 -2.46 -12.12 6.54
CA ASP A 72 -1.99 -10.84 7.09
C ASP A 72 -0.52 -10.95 7.52
N ILE A 73 0.21 -9.84 7.42
CA ILE A 73 1.55 -9.72 7.98
C ILE A 73 1.42 -9.22 9.42
N THR A 74 1.87 -10.03 10.38
CA THR A 74 1.77 -9.71 11.81
C THR A 74 2.41 -8.36 12.13
N GLY A 75 1.70 -7.51 12.87
CA GLY A 75 2.17 -6.18 13.26
C GLY A 75 2.18 -5.13 12.15
N LYS A 76 1.62 -5.44 10.96
CA LYS A 76 1.51 -4.52 9.82
C LYS A 76 0.07 -4.08 9.58
N ALA A 77 -0.64 -3.76 10.66
CA ALA A 77 -1.97 -3.17 10.64
C ALA A 77 -1.93 -1.83 11.37
N ILE A 78 -2.73 -0.88 10.91
CA ILE A 78 -2.94 0.39 11.62
C ILE A 78 -3.87 0.17 12.81
N THR A 79 -3.85 1.08 13.78
CA THR A 79 -5.00 1.26 14.66
C THR A 79 -6.17 1.77 13.81
N GLN A 80 -7.36 1.22 14.04
CA GLN A 80 -8.58 1.64 13.32
C GLN A 80 -8.75 3.16 13.40
N LEU A 81 -8.95 3.78 12.24
CA LEU A 81 -9.37 5.18 12.15
C LEU A 81 -10.89 5.21 12.31
N THR A 82 -11.39 6.14 13.11
CA THR A 82 -12.82 6.25 13.39
C THR A 82 -13.28 7.71 13.31
N GLN A 83 -14.50 7.91 12.79
CA GLN A 83 -15.12 9.23 12.78
C GLN A 83 -15.26 9.78 14.22
N ALA A 84 -15.65 8.93 15.18
CA ALA A 84 -15.77 9.30 16.59
C ALA A 84 -14.43 9.69 17.24
N GLY A 85 -13.32 9.13 16.74
CA GLY A 85 -11.95 9.44 17.15
C GLY A 85 -11.40 10.73 16.55
N SER A 86 -12.19 11.43 15.70
CA SER A 86 -11.71 12.58 14.91
C SER A 86 -10.57 12.22 13.95
N ASP A 87 -10.63 11.01 13.38
CA ASP A 87 -9.64 10.51 12.41
C ASP A 87 -9.96 10.89 10.95
N ASP A 88 -10.91 11.81 10.75
CA ASP A 88 -11.21 12.39 9.45
C ASP A 88 -10.04 13.25 8.96
N ASN A 89 -9.79 13.23 7.66
CA ASN A 89 -8.73 14.00 7.00
C ASN A 89 -7.32 13.65 7.53
N LYS A 90 -7.09 12.38 7.87
CA LYS A 90 -5.82 11.86 8.42
C LYS A 90 -5.12 10.89 7.49
N GLN A 91 -3.87 10.60 7.82
CA GLN A 91 -3.05 9.63 7.13
C GLN A 91 -2.54 8.59 8.11
N ALA A 92 -2.48 7.34 7.66
CA ALA A 92 -1.79 6.26 8.36
C ALA A 92 -0.72 5.68 7.44
N ILE A 93 0.43 5.30 8.02
CA ILE A 93 1.59 4.85 7.24
C ILE A 93 2.04 3.48 7.77
N ILE A 94 2.20 2.52 6.87
CA ILE A 94 2.72 1.18 7.19
C ILE A 94 4.00 0.96 6.39
N ASN A 95 5.09 0.63 7.09
CA ASN A 95 6.36 0.26 6.45
C ASN A 95 6.53 -1.26 6.44
N LEU A 96 7.08 -1.79 5.34
CA LEU A 96 7.42 -3.20 5.19
C LEU A 96 8.82 -3.34 4.60
N ARG A 97 9.64 -4.21 5.18
CA ARG A 97 10.87 -4.72 4.58
C ARG A 97 10.62 -6.11 4.02
N SER A 98 11.33 -6.48 2.96
CA SER A 98 11.21 -7.83 2.39
C SER A 98 11.51 -8.95 3.38
N GLU A 99 12.40 -8.72 4.34
CA GLU A 99 12.73 -9.67 5.41
C GLU A 99 11.60 -9.91 6.41
N GLU A 100 10.58 -9.05 6.45
CA GLU A 100 9.40 -9.19 7.33
C GLU A 100 8.32 -10.07 6.72
N LEU A 101 8.51 -10.54 5.48
CA LEU A 101 7.69 -11.61 4.90
C LEU A 101 8.02 -12.96 5.54
N ASP A 102 7.08 -13.90 5.45
CA ASP A 102 7.33 -15.30 5.74
C ASP A 102 8.11 -15.96 4.58
N VAL A 103 9.38 -15.55 4.43
CA VAL A 103 10.27 -16.01 3.37
C VAL A 103 10.48 -17.52 3.45
N SER A 104 10.57 -18.07 4.66
CA SER A 104 10.69 -19.52 4.90
C SER A 104 9.46 -20.29 4.39
N GLY A 105 8.26 -19.71 4.54
CA GLY A 105 7.02 -20.24 3.99
C GLY A 105 6.83 -20.04 2.48
N GLY A 106 7.80 -19.42 1.80
CA GLY A 106 7.78 -19.14 0.36
C GLY A 106 6.93 -17.94 -0.03
N PHE A 107 6.67 -17.01 0.90
CA PHE A 107 5.94 -15.78 0.60
C PHE A 107 6.85 -14.76 -0.07
N THR A 108 6.38 -14.21 -1.19
CA THR A 108 7.19 -13.35 -2.07
C THR A 108 6.46 -12.07 -2.48
N HIS A 109 5.14 -12.01 -2.26
CA HIS A 109 4.31 -10.88 -2.64
C HIS A 109 3.68 -10.23 -1.41
N ALA A 110 3.46 -8.93 -1.50
CA ALA A 110 2.72 -8.16 -0.50
C ALA A 110 1.61 -7.33 -1.16
N ARG A 111 0.58 -6.95 -0.42
CA ARG A 111 -0.42 -5.97 -0.87
C ARG A 111 -0.94 -5.14 0.30
N LEU A 112 -1.47 -3.96 0.01
CA LEU A 112 -2.27 -3.20 0.95
C LEU A 112 -3.74 -3.63 0.86
N SER A 113 -4.36 -3.82 2.01
CA SER A 113 -5.79 -4.07 2.18
C SER A 113 -6.36 -2.97 3.07
N MET A 114 -7.29 -2.19 2.55
CA MET A 114 -8.05 -1.16 3.26
C MET A 114 -9.49 -1.65 3.40
N THR A 115 -10.10 -1.49 4.58
CA THR A 115 -11.50 -1.86 4.82
C THR A 115 -12.25 -0.67 5.36
N VAL A 116 -13.34 -0.31 4.68
CA VAL A 116 -14.33 0.63 5.20
C VAL A 116 -15.41 -0.20 5.91
N GLY A 117 -15.70 0.12 7.17
CA GLY A 117 -16.54 -0.73 8.01
C GLY A 117 -18.04 -0.54 7.83
N THR A 118 -18.55 0.66 8.11
CA THR A 118 -19.98 0.92 8.33
C THR A 118 -20.56 1.95 7.36
N ALA A 119 -20.15 3.20 7.50
CA ALA A 119 -20.60 4.30 6.65
C ALA A 119 -19.57 4.61 5.56
N THR A 120 -20.06 5.18 4.45
CA THR A 120 -19.22 5.61 3.34
C THR A 120 -18.16 6.59 3.81
N SER A 121 -16.95 6.43 3.28
CA SER A 121 -15.79 7.25 3.61
C SER A 121 -15.05 7.62 2.34
N ASP A 122 -14.69 8.90 2.20
CA ASP A 122 -13.71 9.29 1.20
C ASP A 122 -12.36 8.73 1.63
N ALA A 123 -11.74 7.90 0.79
CA ALA A 123 -10.43 7.35 1.10
C ALA A 123 -9.64 7.03 -0.17
N GLY A 124 -8.33 6.89 -0.01
CA GLY A 124 -7.43 6.42 -1.05
C GLY A 124 -6.11 5.95 -0.43
N ALA A 125 -5.32 5.19 -1.17
CA ALA A 125 -4.02 4.77 -0.68
C ALA A 125 -3.00 4.56 -1.79
N VAL A 126 -1.74 4.86 -1.49
CA VAL A 126 -0.60 4.60 -2.37
C VAL A 126 0.36 3.64 -1.68
N VAL A 127 1.02 2.79 -2.44
CA VAL A 127 2.13 1.96 -1.97
C VAL A 127 3.35 2.30 -2.80
N LEU A 128 4.38 2.82 -2.13
CA LEU A 128 5.64 3.17 -2.74
C LEU A 128 6.67 2.07 -2.52
N GLY A 129 7.34 1.63 -3.58
CA GLY A 129 8.46 0.71 -3.55
C GLY A 129 9.79 1.44 -3.56
N PHE A 130 10.68 1.10 -2.63
CA PHE A 130 12.00 1.70 -2.48
C PHE A 130 13.11 0.67 -2.64
N ASP A 131 14.32 1.18 -2.88
CA ASP A 131 15.54 0.38 -2.97
C ASP A 131 15.38 -0.74 -4.01
N ALA A 132 14.97 -0.36 -5.22
CA ALA A 132 14.74 -1.28 -6.33
C ALA A 132 16.02 -2.06 -6.69
N ARG A 133 15.89 -3.39 -6.83
CA ARG A 133 17.06 -4.29 -6.88
C ARG A 133 17.75 -4.35 -8.24
N TYR A 134 17.02 -4.15 -9.33
CA TYR A 134 17.49 -4.46 -10.68
C TYR A 134 17.47 -3.27 -11.66
N ALA A 135 16.86 -2.17 -11.26
CA ALA A 135 16.63 -0.99 -12.08
C ALA A 135 16.29 0.21 -11.18
N PRO A 136 16.28 1.46 -11.71
CA PRO A 136 15.62 2.57 -11.05
C PRO A 136 14.17 2.21 -10.66
N GLY A 137 13.66 2.78 -9.58
CA GLY A 137 12.30 2.53 -9.11
C GLY A 137 11.24 2.78 -10.18
N SER A 138 11.42 3.82 -10.99
CA SER A 138 10.53 4.20 -12.09
C SER A 138 10.30 3.11 -13.14
N ASP A 139 11.24 2.17 -13.31
CA ASP A 139 11.07 1.02 -14.22
C ASP A 139 10.10 -0.04 -13.65
N SER A 140 9.74 0.08 -12.37
CA SER A 140 8.80 -0.80 -11.67
C SER A 140 7.51 -0.09 -11.23
N ASP A 141 7.24 1.09 -11.79
CA ASP A 141 5.98 1.79 -11.62
C ASP A 141 4.78 0.99 -12.16
N LEU A 142 3.61 1.25 -11.60
CA LEU A 142 2.34 0.77 -12.14
C LEU A 142 2.12 1.31 -13.55
N ALA A 143 1.48 0.50 -14.40
CA ALA A 143 1.06 0.92 -15.73
C ALA A 143 0.02 2.06 -15.73
N SER A 144 -0.57 2.36 -14.57
CA SER A 144 -1.48 3.49 -14.36
C SER A 144 -0.77 4.82 -14.10
N VAL A 145 0.56 4.84 -14.00
CA VAL A 145 1.33 6.09 -13.98
C VAL A 145 1.32 6.67 -15.39
N ASP A 146 0.63 7.80 -15.55
CA ASP A 146 0.42 8.45 -16.85
C ASP A 146 1.67 9.22 -17.32
N GLU A 147 2.33 9.94 -16.41
CA GLU A 147 3.48 10.78 -16.75
C GLU A 147 4.45 10.96 -15.56
N ILE A 148 5.75 11.07 -15.87
CA ILE A 148 6.79 11.56 -14.95
C ILE A 148 7.46 12.78 -15.59
N VAL A 149 7.26 13.95 -14.99
CA VAL A 149 7.82 15.23 -15.48
C VAL A 149 9.09 15.58 -14.69
N GLY A 150 10.19 15.91 -15.40
CA GLY A 150 11.44 16.43 -14.79
C GLY A 150 12.73 15.84 -15.33
#